data_AF-A0A660LXC4-F1
#
_entry.id   AF-A0A660LXC4-F1
#
_cell.length_a   1.000
_cell.length_b   1.000
_cell.length_c   1.000
_cell.angle_alpha   90.00
_cell.angle_beta   90.00
_cell.angle_gamma   90.00
#
_symmetry.space_group_name_H-M   'P 1'
#
loop_
_entity.id
_entity.type
_entity.pdbx_description
1 polymer ?
#
loop_
_entity_poly.entity_id
_entity_poly.type
_entity_poly.pdbx_seq_one_letter_code
_entity_poly.pdbx_strand_id
1 'polypeptide(L)'
;MVQLGKGKRAPIKKQPPHMGRYANLGQVKAKPGKLPRQHKHFLWFWRLSRPKKIMVCLLPILLFLIIVPIASYLYYARDIADQERLMNRNNTGIVLTDANDKVIYSVGNAERRNLVQLKDISESMKKALIASEDKDFYKHSGFNIFSIFRAAITRHGGGSTLTQQLVKNNLLSNEHSFMRKYQELFMAIAIEQNYSKEQILMMYLNSVYFGENAFGIEEAAKVYFNKSPKDLTLAESSMLVGVLPAPSRYSP
;
A
#
# COMPACT_ATOMS: atom_id res chain seq x y z
N MET A 1 91.75 -51.39 -57.97
CA MET A 1 91.54 -51.48 -59.44
C MET A 1 90.26 -52.27 -59.67
N VAL A 2 89.39 -51.79 -60.58
CA VAL A 2 88.14 -52.40 -61.07
C VAL A 2 86.96 -52.37 -60.08
N GLN A 3 86.00 -51.44 -60.14
CA GLN A 3 84.95 -51.06 -61.11
C GLN A 3 83.54 -51.52 -60.67
N LEU A 4 82.66 -50.51 -60.64
CA LEU A 4 81.24 -50.52 -60.34
C LEU A 4 80.40 -51.36 -61.33
N GLY A 5 79.32 -51.95 -60.82
CA GLY A 5 78.16 -52.36 -61.61
C GLY A 5 76.86 -51.92 -60.92
N LYS A 6 76.18 -50.90 -61.47
CA LYS A 6 74.88 -50.40 -61.01
C LYS A 6 73.75 -51.22 -61.65
N GLY A 7 72.86 -51.81 -60.84
CA GLY A 7 71.57 -52.35 -61.27
C GLY A 7 70.43 -51.65 -60.54
N LYS A 8 69.57 -50.92 -61.26
CA LYS A 8 68.35 -50.29 -60.73
C LYS A 8 67.27 -51.35 -60.49
N ARG A 9 66.65 -51.37 -59.31
CA ARG A 9 65.40 -52.10 -59.01
C ARG A 9 64.31 -51.13 -58.56
N ALA A 10 63.11 -51.29 -59.11
CA ALA A 10 61.92 -50.48 -58.85
C ALA A 10 61.37 -50.66 -57.42
N PRO A 11 60.69 -49.65 -56.83
CA PRO A 11 60.20 -49.74 -55.46
C PRO A 11 58.90 -50.52 -55.34
N ILE A 12 58.89 -51.52 -54.46
CA ILE A 12 57.73 -52.31 -54.04
C ILE A 12 56.87 -51.46 -53.09
N LYS A 13 55.61 -51.21 -53.44
CA LYS A 13 54.61 -50.54 -52.58
C LYS A 13 54.30 -51.42 -51.36
N LYS A 14 54.64 -50.96 -50.16
CA LYS A 14 54.23 -51.56 -48.88
C LYS A 14 52.79 -51.15 -48.55
N GLN A 15 51.88 -52.11 -48.38
CA GLN A 15 50.57 -51.88 -47.76
C GLN A 15 50.75 -51.73 -46.23
N PRO A 16 50.06 -50.78 -45.57
CA PRO A 16 50.12 -50.65 -44.11
C PRO A 16 49.27 -51.72 -43.40
N PRO A 17 49.60 -52.05 -42.14
CA PRO A 17 49.05 -53.19 -41.42
C PRO A 17 47.58 -52.99 -40.99
N HIS A 18 46.82 -54.09 -41.00
CA HIS A 18 45.47 -54.19 -40.47
C HIS A 18 45.47 -54.00 -38.94
N MET A 19 44.92 -52.90 -38.45
CA MET A 19 44.57 -52.73 -37.03
C MET A 19 43.21 -53.37 -36.76
N GLY A 20 43.23 -54.55 -36.14
CA GLY A 20 42.06 -55.21 -35.58
C GLY A 20 41.80 -54.84 -34.12
N ARG A 21 40.52 -54.67 -33.79
CA ARG A 21 39.87 -54.92 -32.48
C ARG A 21 39.98 -53.94 -31.29
N TYR A 22 40.48 -52.71 -31.44
CA TYR A 22 40.38 -51.70 -30.35
C TYR A 22 39.95 -50.29 -30.78
N ALA A 23 39.19 -50.14 -31.87
CA ALA A 23 38.74 -48.82 -32.37
C ALA A 23 37.37 -48.37 -31.86
N ASN A 24 36.88 -48.87 -30.71
CA ASN A 24 35.51 -48.60 -30.24
C ASN A 24 35.39 -48.32 -28.73
N LEU A 25 36.30 -47.50 -28.18
CA LEU A 25 36.23 -47.04 -26.78
C LEU A 25 36.28 -45.50 -26.64
N GLY A 26 35.75 -44.76 -27.61
CA GLY A 26 35.87 -43.30 -27.64
C GLY A 26 34.66 -42.52 -28.16
N GLN A 27 33.45 -43.10 -28.17
CA GLN A 27 32.24 -42.34 -28.50
C GLN A 27 31.21 -42.40 -27.38
N VAL A 28 31.55 -41.83 -26.23
CA VAL A 28 30.51 -41.22 -25.39
C VAL A 28 29.97 -40.07 -26.23
N LYS A 29 28.84 -40.27 -26.91
CA LYS A 29 28.10 -39.20 -27.58
C LYS A 29 27.87 -38.12 -26.52
N ALA A 30 28.57 -36.99 -26.63
CA ALA A 30 28.25 -35.82 -25.85
C ALA A 30 26.75 -35.55 -26.06
N LYS A 31 25.95 -35.60 -24.98
CA LYS A 31 24.55 -35.17 -25.05
C LYS A 31 24.56 -33.81 -25.73
N PRO A 32 23.76 -33.58 -26.79
CA PRO A 32 23.74 -32.29 -27.44
C PRO A 32 23.46 -31.26 -26.34
N GLY A 33 24.42 -30.35 -26.13
CA GLY A 33 24.22 -29.24 -25.21
C GLY A 33 22.91 -28.60 -25.57
N LYS A 34 21.95 -28.54 -24.63
CA LYS A 34 20.69 -27.86 -24.86
C LYS A 34 21.04 -26.44 -25.31
N LEU A 35 20.87 -26.15 -26.59
CA LEU A 35 21.00 -24.79 -27.11
C LEU A 35 20.18 -23.89 -26.18
N PRO A 36 20.72 -22.75 -25.71
CA PRO A 36 19.96 -21.85 -24.85
C PRO A 36 18.64 -21.57 -25.56
N ARG A 37 17.52 -21.91 -24.92
CA ARG A 37 16.17 -21.71 -25.47
C ARG A 37 16.11 -20.25 -25.92
N GLN A 38 16.15 -20.00 -27.23
CA GLN A 38 15.97 -18.66 -27.75
C GLN A 38 14.54 -18.25 -27.42
N HIS A 39 14.38 -17.39 -26.43
CA HIS A 39 13.10 -16.80 -26.04
C HIS A 39 12.61 -15.88 -27.18
N LYS A 40 12.03 -16.47 -28.23
CA LYS A 40 11.57 -15.76 -29.44
C LYS A 40 10.57 -14.64 -29.13
N HIS A 41 9.81 -14.78 -28.04
CA HIS A 41 8.83 -13.78 -27.60
C HIS A 41 9.45 -12.45 -27.12
N PHE A 42 10.74 -12.41 -26.77
CA PHE A 42 11.39 -11.21 -26.25
C PHE A 42 12.33 -10.52 -27.26
N LEU A 43 12.57 -11.14 -28.42
CA LEU A 43 13.43 -10.57 -29.47
C LEU A 43 12.86 -9.29 -30.09
N TRP A 44 11.54 -9.13 -30.09
CA TRP A 44 10.87 -7.93 -30.58
C TRP A 44 11.29 -6.68 -29.78
N PHE A 45 11.36 -6.77 -28.46
CA PHE A 45 11.73 -5.65 -27.59
C PHE A 45 13.14 -5.14 -27.90
N TRP A 46 14.10 -6.04 -28.10
CA TRP A 46 15.48 -5.67 -28.41
C TRP A 46 15.65 -5.00 -29.78
N ARG A 47 14.74 -5.27 -30.73
CA ARG A 47 14.69 -4.65 -32.07
C ARG A 47 14.07 -3.25 -32.11
N LEU A 48 13.47 -2.79 -31.01
CA LEU A 48 12.89 -1.46 -30.91
C LEU A 48 13.97 -0.37 -30.83
N SER A 49 13.71 0.79 -31.42
CA SER A 49 14.52 1.99 -31.23
C SER A 49 14.48 2.43 -29.75
N ARG A 50 15.52 3.14 -29.28
CA ARG A 50 15.59 3.66 -27.90
C ARG A 50 14.29 4.37 -27.43
N PRO A 51 13.65 5.26 -28.21
CA PRO A 51 12.39 5.89 -27.77
C PRO A 51 11.24 4.90 -27.64
N LYS A 52 11.14 3.91 -28.55
CA LYS A 52 10.10 2.88 -28.50
C LYS A 52 10.27 1.97 -27.28
N LYS A 53 11.51 1.64 -26.88
CA LYS A 53 11.80 0.90 -25.65
C LYS A 53 11.34 1.65 -24.41
N ILE A 54 11.68 2.94 -24.31
CA ILE A 54 11.26 3.81 -23.21
C ILE A 54 9.74 3.86 -23.13
N MET A 55 9.06 4.05 -24.26
CA MET A 55 7.60 4.10 -24.30
C MET A 55 6.95 2.80 -23.85
N VAL A 56 7.45 1.64 -24.29
CA VAL A 56 6.93 0.32 -23.86
C VAL A 56 7.09 0.11 -22.36
N CYS A 57 8.11 0.68 -21.72
CA CYS A 57 8.31 0.59 -20.28
C CYS A 57 7.50 1.66 -19.49
N LEU A 58 7.46 2.91 -19.96
CA LEU A 58 6.85 4.02 -19.23
C LEU A 58 5.33 4.11 -19.41
N LEU A 59 4.81 3.80 -20.60
CA LEU A 59 3.38 3.88 -20.89
C LEU A 59 2.53 3.05 -19.90
N PRO A 60 2.81 1.75 -19.62
CA PRO A 60 2.00 1.01 -18.67
C PRO A 60 2.09 1.57 -17.24
N ILE A 61 3.23 2.12 -16.84
CA ILE A 61 3.39 2.79 -15.54
C ILE A 61 2.53 4.06 -15.49
N LEU A 62 2.57 4.88 -16.53
CA LEU A 62 1.77 6.09 -16.62
C LEU A 62 0.27 5.78 -16.62
N LEU A 63 -0.14 4.78 -17.41
CA LEU A 63 -1.52 4.30 -17.42
C LEU A 63 -1.95 3.81 -16.04
N PHE A 64 -1.11 3.06 -15.34
CA PHE A 64 -1.38 2.64 -13.96
C PHE A 64 -1.57 3.83 -13.02
N LEU A 65 -0.69 4.83 -13.09
CA LEU A 65 -0.76 6.05 -12.27
C LEU A 65 -1.98 6.94 -12.58
N ILE A 66 -2.61 6.78 -13.74
CA ILE A 66 -3.82 7.54 -14.11
C ILE A 66 -5.09 6.73 -13.84
N ILE A 67 -5.09 5.45 -14.22
CA ILE A 67 -6.27 4.59 -14.12
C ILE A 67 -6.60 4.30 -12.66
N VAL A 68 -5.60 4.02 -11.82
CA VAL A 68 -5.86 3.65 -10.43
C VAL A 68 -6.55 4.77 -9.64
N PRO A 69 -6.12 6.04 -9.66
CA PRO A 69 -6.83 7.11 -8.98
C PRO A 69 -8.25 7.31 -9.52
N ILE A 70 -8.43 7.31 -10.85
CA ILE A 70 -9.75 7.50 -11.46
C ILE A 70 -10.69 6.35 -11.07
N ALA A 71 -10.25 5.10 -11.22
CA ALA A 71 -11.03 3.93 -10.86
C ALA A 71 -11.38 3.92 -9.36
N SER A 72 -10.43 4.29 -8.51
CA SER A 72 -10.67 4.40 -7.06
C SER A 72 -11.69 5.49 -6.75
N TYR A 73 -11.54 6.69 -7.33
CA TYR A 73 -12.50 7.77 -7.15
C TYR A 73 -13.90 7.36 -7.60
N LEU A 74 -14.05 6.77 -8.79
CA LEU A 74 -15.35 6.31 -9.29
C LEU A 74 -15.97 5.24 -8.40
N TYR A 75 -15.16 4.32 -7.89
CA TYR A 75 -15.62 3.27 -6.97
C TYR A 75 -16.12 3.84 -5.64
N TYR A 76 -15.44 4.85 -5.09
CA TYR A 76 -15.79 5.50 -3.81
C TYR A 76 -16.64 6.77 -3.95
N ALA A 77 -17.02 7.19 -5.16
CA ALA A 77 -17.62 8.51 -5.40
C ALA A 77 -18.91 8.73 -4.59
N ARG A 78 -19.75 7.70 -4.45
CA ARG A 78 -20.97 7.77 -3.65
C ARG A 78 -20.70 7.93 -2.15
N ASP A 79 -19.59 7.36 -1.68
CA ASP A 79 -19.20 7.45 -0.28
C ASP A 79 -18.50 8.79 0.00
N ILE A 80 -17.77 9.36 -0.97
CA ILE A 80 -17.20 10.72 -0.85
C ILE A 80 -18.28 11.80 -0.95
N ALA A 81 -19.37 11.57 -1.65
CA ALA A 81 -20.41 12.58 -1.85
C ALA A 81 -21.28 12.83 -0.59
N ASP A 82 -21.27 11.91 0.36
CA ASP A 82 -22.14 11.93 1.54
C ASP A 82 -21.33 11.70 2.82
N GLN A 83 -21.44 12.64 3.77
CA GLN A 83 -20.63 12.61 5.00
C GLN A 83 -20.95 11.39 5.87
N GLU A 84 -22.21 10.98 5.96
CA GLU A 84 -22.63 9.85 6.77
C GLU A 84 -22.07 8.55 6.18
N ARG A 85 -22.16 8.38 4.87
CA ARG A 85 -21.55 7.25 4.16
C ARG A 85 -20.04 7.25 4.33
N LEU A 86 -19.38 8.40 4.17
CA LEU A 86 -17.93 8.51 4.33
C LEU A 86 -17.48 8.02 5.70
N MET A 87 -18.16 8.44 6.78
CA MET A 87 -17.80 8.06 8.15
C MET A 87 -18.19 6.64 8.54
N ASN A 88 -19.13 6.02 7.81
CA ASN A 88 -19.73 4.75 8.21
C ASN A 88 -19.54 3.61 7.18
N ARG A 89 -18.79 3.82 6.09
CA ARG A 89 -18.65 2.80 5.04
C ARG A 89 -18.02 1.49 5.54
N ASN A 90 -16.93 1.58 6.28
CA ASN A 90 -16.26 0.42 6.88
C ASN A 90 -16.86 0.02 8.24
N ASN A 91 -18.04 0.55 8.56
CA ASN A 91 -18.66 0.31 9.84
C ASN A 91 -19.16 -1.14 9.93
N THR A 92 -18.48 -1.93 10.76
CA THR A 92 -18.89 -3.29 11.10
C THR A 92 -19.21 -3.31 12.58
N GLY A 93 -20.40 -3.76 12.93
CA GLY A 93 -20.83 -3.86 14.32
C GLY A 93 -22.01 -4.80 14.47
N ILE A 94 -22.15 -5.32 15.68
CA ILE A 94 -23.22 -6.24 16.07
C ILE A 94 -24.01 -5.55 17.17
N VAL A 95 -25.33 -5.42 16.99
CA VAL A 95 -26.27 -5.08 18.06
C VAL A 95 -26.98 -6.37 18.46
N LEU A 96 -26.90 -6.72 19.73
CA LEU A 96 -27.70 -7.77 20.34
C LEU A 96 -28.90 -7.11 21.01
N THR A 97 -30.10 -7.47 20.57
CA THR A 97 -31.37 -7.02 21.14
C THR A 97 -32.08 -8.16 21.87
N ASP A 98 -32.92 -7.81 22.83
CA ASP A 98 -33.87 -8.76 23.43
C ASP A 98 -35.07 -9.00 22.50
N ALA A 99 -36.00 -9.86 22.92
CA ALA A 99 -37.20 -10.17 22.14
C ALA A 99 -38.16 -8.98 21.92
N ASN A 100 -37.92 -7.84 22.59
CA ASN A 100 -38.68 -6.60 22.47
C ASN A 100 -37.87 -5.49 21.75
N ASP A 101 -36.81 -5.85 21.01
CA ASP A 101 -35.90 -4.93 20.33
C ASP A 101 -35.12 -3.97 21.26
N LYS A 102 -35.06 -4.25 22.57
CA LYS A 102 -34.22 -3.47 23.49
C LYS A 102 -32.77 -3.89 23.33
N VAL A 103 -31.87 -2.92 23.09
CA VAL A 103 -30.43 -3.17 23.00
C VAL A 103 -29.90 -3.71 24.34
N ILE A 104 -29.35 -4.92 24.29
CA ILE A 104 -28.66 -5.58 25.42
C ILE A 104 -27.17 -5.26 25.36
N TYR A 105 -26.59 -5.31 24.16
CA TYR A 105 -25.17 -5.15 23.93
C TYR A 105 -24.92 -4.68 22.50
N SER A 106 -23.94 -3.81 22.31
CA SER A 106 -23.45 -3.41 20.99
C SER A 106 -21.92 -3.44 20.97
N VAL A 107 -21.36 -3.91 19.86
CA VAL A 107 -19.91 -3.96 19.63
C VAL A 107 -19.60 -3.58 18.19
N GLY A 108 -18.43 -2.97 17.97
CA GLY A 108 -18.15 -2.28 16.71
C GLY A 108 -19.01 -1.02 16.59
N ASN A 109 -19.06 -0.38 15.43
CA ASN A 109 -19.92 0.80 15.27
C ASN A 109 -21.37 0.43 14.86
N ALA A 110 -21.96 -0.54 15.57
CA ALA A 110 -23.26 -1.12 15.24
C ALA A 110 -24.44 -0.11 15.31
N GLU A 111 -24.28 1.00 16.02
CA GLU A 111 -25.27 2.06 16.17
C GLU A 111 -25.01 3.26 15.25
N ARG A 112 -26.09 3.96 14.88
CA ARG A 112 -26.01 5.30 14.30
C ARG A 112 -25.37 6.22 15.35
N ARG A 113 -24.14 6.65 15.09
CA ARG A 113 -23.47 7.65 15.92
C ARG A 113 -24.33 8.91 16.04
N ASN A 114 -24.43 9.44 17.25
CA ASN A 114 -24.84 10.83 17.43
C ASN A 114 -23.72 11.71 16.87
N LEU A 115 -23.96 12.26 15.67
CA LEU A 115 -22.99 13.14 15.02
C LEU A 115 -22.81 14.40 15.87
N VAL A 116 -21.64 14.54 16.48
CA VAL A 116 -21.28 15.71 17.27
C VAL A 116 -20.73 16.78 16.33
N GLN A 117 -21.37 17.94 16.34
CA GLN A 117 -20.92 19.09 15.58
C GLN A 117 -19.58 19.59 16.13
N LEU A 118 -18.70 20.10 15.26
CA LEU A 118 -17.36 20.55 15.66
C LEU A 118 -17.36 21.66 16.74
N LYS A 119 -18.42 22.46 16.77
CA LYS A 119 -18.65 23.51 17.78
C LYS A 119 -18.94 22.96 19.19
N ASP A 120 -19.40 21.71 19.26
CA ASP A 120 -19.75 21.01 20.50
C ASP A 120 -18.62 20.08 20.96
N ILE A 121 -17.43 20.23 20.39
CA ILE A 121 -16.19 19.56 20.81
C ILE A 121 -15.25 20.61 21.40
N SER A 122 -14.62 20.31 22.54
CA SER A 122 -13.74 21.24 23.23
C SER A 122 -12.59 21.73 22.33
N GLU A 123 -12.22 23.00 22.48
CA GLU A 123 -11.06 23.57 21.77
C GLU A 123 -9.77 22.83 22.11
N SER A 124 -9.65 22.35 23.35
CA SER A 124 -8.54 21.54 23.82
C SER A 124 -8.40 20.25 23.00
N MET A 125 -9.51 19.55 22.75
CA MET A 125 -9.51 18.32 21.95
C MET A 125 -9.09 18.57 20.51
N LYS A 126 -9.66 19.61 19.87
CA LYS A 126 -9.33 19.98 18.49
C LYS A 126 -7.84 20.34 18.36
N LYS A 127 -7.32 21.17 19.27
CA LYS A 127 -5.92 21.61 19.25
C LYS A 127 -4.95 20.48 19.57
N ALA A 128 -5.27 19.64 20.56
CA ALA A 128 -4.43 18.49 20.91
C ALA A 128 -4.30 17.52 19.74
N LEU A 129 -5.42 17.21 19.06
CA LEU A 129 -5.42 16.32 17.90
C LEU A 129 -4.55 16.89 16.78
N ILE A 130 -4.78 18.15 16.39
CA ILE A 130 -4.02 18.80 15.32
C ILE A 130 -2.53 18.88 15.68
N ALA A 131 -2.19 19.29 16.90
CA ALA A 131 -0.80 19.42 17.31
C ALA A 131 -0.05 18.08 17.29
N SER A 132 -0.73 16.99 17.64
CA SER A 132 -0.12 15.66 17.72
C SER A 132 -0.06 14.95 16.37
N GLU A 133 -1.19 14.90 15.64
CA GLU A 133 -1.33 14.07 14.43
C GLU A 133 -0.98 14.83 13.16
N ASP A 134 -1.26 16.13 13.09
CA ASP A 134 -1.12 16.90 11.84
C ASP A 134 -0.99 18.41 12.09
N LYS A 135 0.18 18.84 12.59
CA LYS A 135 0.43 20.24 13.01
C LYS A 135 0.19 21.30 11.92
N ASP A 136 0.25 20.89 10.66
CA ASP A 136 0.07 21.76 9.49
C ASP A 136 -1.27 21.49 8.80
N PHE A 137 -2.24 20.87 9.50
CA PHE A 137 -3.53 20.43 8.96
C PHE A 137 -4.22 21.50 8.10
N TYR A 138 -4.26 22.76 8.56
CA TYR A 138 -4.90 23.85 7.83
C TYR A 138 -4.10 24.40 6.65
N LYS A 139 -2.84 23.99 6.45
CA LYS A 139 -1.94 24.55 5.44
C LYS A 139 -1.80 23.69 4.18
N HIS A 140 -2.22 22.43 4.22
CA HIS A 140 -2.09 21.51 3.09
C HIS A 140 -3.45 21.08 2.54
N SER A 141 -3.49 20.44 1.37
CA SER A 141 -4.71 19.92 0.74
C SER A 141 -4.64 18.39 0.64
N GLY A 142 -4.75 17.71 1.77
CA GLY A 142 -4.78 16.25 1.84
C GLY A 142 -3.46 15.55 2.16
N PHE A 143 -2.30 16.09 1.80
CA PHE A 143 -1.00 15.48 2.13
C PHE A 143 0.08 16.53 2.39
N ASN A 144 1.08 16.18 3.19
CA ASN A 144 2.19 17.05 3.53
C ASN A 144 3.52 16.45 3.05
N ILE A 145 4.10 17.05 2.00
CA ILE A 145 5.36 16.61 1.38
C ILE A 145 6.51 16.61 2.39
N PHE A 146 6.60 17.65 3.23
CA PHE A 146 7.63 17.74 4.25
C PHE A 146 7.48 16.65 5.31
N SER A 147 6.24 16.34 5.73
CA SER A 147 5.98 15.23 6.66
C SER A 147 6.35 13.87 6.06
N ILE A 148 6.04 13.64 4.77
CA ILE A 148 6.41 12.41 4.05
C ILE A 148 7.94 12.28 3.96
N PHE A 149 8.63 13.34 3.53
CA PHE A 149 10.08 13.35 3.39
C PHE A 149 10.79 13.18 4.74
N ARG A 150 10.33 13.90 5.77
CA ARG A 150 10.82 13.75 7.14
C ARG A 150 10.66 12.31 7.62
N ALA A 151 9.47 11.72 7.48
CA ALA A 151 9.20 10.35 7.91
C ALA A 151 10.08 9.34 7.15
N ALA A 152 10.39 9.58 5.87
CA ALA A 152 11.29 8.73 5.10
C ALA A 152 12.74 8.77 5.61
N ILE A 153 13.23 9.95 6.04
CA ILE A 153 14.61 10.13 6.54
C ILE A 153 14.75 9.67 7.99
N THR A 154 13.91 10.22 8.87
CA THR A 154 14.03 9.98 10.31
C THR A 154 13.53 8.60 10.69
N ARG A 155 12.67 7.99 9.86
CA ARG A 155 11.90 6.78 10.19
C ARG A 155 11.12 6.93 11.51
N HIS A 156 10.85 8.17 11.92
CA HIS A 156 10.23 8.55 13.19
C HIS A 156 9.09 9.54 12.91
N GLY A 157 7.94 9.31 13.55
CA GLY A 157 6.72 10.11 13.38
C GLY A 157 5.88 9.69 12.17
N GLY A 158 4.56 9.86 12.28
CA GLY A 158 3.63 9.61 11.19
C GLY A 158 3.83 10.60 10.04
N GLY A 159 4.04 10.10 8.82
CA GLY A 159 4.05 10.92 7.60
C GLY A 159 2.66 11.19 7.03
N SER A 160 1.59 10.70 7.68
CA SER A 160 0.22 10.78 7.16
C SER A 160 -0.55 11.92 7.81
N THR A 161 -1.36 12.62 7.01
CA THR A 161 -2.25 13.71 7.48
C THR A 161 -3.53 13.15 8.10
N LEU A 162 -4.29 14.00 8.81
CA LEU A 162 -5.61 13.62 9.33
C LEU A 162 -6.56 13.17 8.20
N THR A 163 -6.52 13.83 7.04
CA THR A 163 -7.34 13.45 5.88
C THR A 163 -6.95 12.08 5.34
N GLN A 164 -5.66 11.76 5.27
CA GLN A 164 -5.20 10.42 4.86
C GLN A 164 -5.63 9.35 5.87
N GLN A 165 -5.56 9.67 7.17
CA GLN A 165 -6.04 8.76 8.20
C GLN A 165 -7.56 8.55 8.12
N LEU A 166 -8.35 9.59 7.84
CA LEU A 166 -9.79 9.51 7.64
C LEU A 166 -10.13 8.54 6.49
N VAL A 167 -9.44 8.67 5.35
CA VAL A 167 -9.57 7.76 4.20
C VAL A 167 -9.22 6.33 4.58
N LYS A 168 -8.05 6.14 5.22
CA LYS A 168 -7.53 4.84 5.61
C LYS A 168 -8.51 4.10 6.51
N ASN A 169 -9.07 4.78 7.51
CA ASN A 169 -9.93 4.16 8.51
C ASN A 169 -11.33 3.86 7.96
N ASN A 170 -11.89 4.74 7.13
CA ASN A 170 -13.31 4.65 6.78
C ASN A 170 -13.61 4.16 5.36
N LEU A 171 -12.69 4.37 4.40
CA LEU A 171 -12.94 4.00 3.00
C LEU A 171 -12.16 2.76 2.58
N LEU A 172 -10.89 2.65 2.97
CA LEU A 172 -10.01 1.61 2.46
C LEU A 172 -9.94 0.39 3.37
N SER A 173 -9.44 -0.72 2.86
CA SER A 173 -9.24 -1.93 3.66
C SER A 173 -8.10 -1.75 4.67
N ASN A 174 -8.07 -2.60 5.70
CA ASN A 174 -6.98 -2.62 6.68
C ASN A 174 -5.66 -3.22 6.13
N GLU A 175 -5.60 -3.57 4.84
CA GLU A 175 -4.42 -4.20 4.25
C GLU A 175 -3.21 -3.25 4.18
N HIS A 176 -2.04 -3.70 4.61
CA HIS A 176 -0.83 -2.89 4.49
C HIS A 176 -0.18 -3.12 3.12
N SER A 177 -0.58 -2.34 2.11
CA SER A 177 -0.01 -2.41 0.76
C SER A 177 0.38 -1.05 0.20
N PHE A 178 1.35 -1.03 -0.73
CA PHE A 178 1.71 0.18 -1.47
C PHE A 178 0.53 0.72 -2.28
N MET A 179 -0.29 -0.19 -2.84
CA MET A 179 -1.51 0.17 -3.58
C MET A 179 -2.49 0.93 -2.68
N ARG A 180 -2.78 0.40 -1.48
CA ARG A 180 -3.63 1.10 -0.52
C ARG A 180 -3.05 2.48 -0.18
N LYS A 181 -1.75 2.56 0.10
CA LYS A 181 -1.12 3.85 0.45
C LYS A 181 -1.19 4.88 -0.68
N TYR A 182 -1.07 4.41 -1.92
CA TYR A 182 -1.26 5.23 -3.10
C TYR A 182 -2.72 5.72 -3.22
N GLN A 183 -3.70 4.84 -3.02
CA GLN A 183 -5.12 5.23 -2.98
C GLN A 183 -5.41 6.22 -1.86
N GLU A 184 -4.86 6.04 -0.65
CA GLU A 184 -4.99 6.98 0.48
C GLU A 184 -4.62 8.41 0.06
N LEU A 185 -3.53 8.57 -0.69
CA LEU A 185 -3.02 9.87 -1.13
C LEU A 185 -4.03 10.61 -2.01
N PHE A 186 -4.51 9.97 -3.09
CA PHE A 186 -5.42 10.63 -4.04
C PHE A 186 -6.83 10.80 -3.49
N MET A 187 -7.29 9.83 -2.70
CA MET A 187 -8.58 9.93 -2.03
C MET A 187 -8.60 11.05 -0.98
N ALA A 188 -7.47 11.30 -0.29
CA ALA A 188 -7.37 12.43 0.62
C ALA A 188 -7.50 13.77 -0.13
N ILE A 189 -6.87 13.89 -1.31
CA ILE A 189 -7.02 15.06 -2.18
C ILE A 189 -8.48 15.22 -2.61
N ALA A 190 -9.14 14.13 -3.02
CA ALA A 190 -10.55 14.17 -3.42
C ALA A 190 -11.46 14.63 -2.27
N ILE A 191 -11.25 14.13 -1.05
CA ILE A 191 -12.01 14.58 0.13
C ILE A 191 -11.79 16.08 0.39
N GLU A 192 -10.56 16.57 0.29
CA GLU A 192 -10.22 17.98 0.53
C GLU A 192 -10.78 18.94 -0.53
N GLN A 193 -11.12 18.42 -1.71
CA GLN A 193 -11.82 19.18 -2.74
C GLN A 193 -13.33 19.26 -2.47
N ASN A 194 -13.90 18.30 -1.73
CA ASN A 194 -15.34 18.22 -1.47
C ASN A 194 -15.73 18.80 -0.09
N TYR A 195 -14.79 18.83 0.86
CA TYR A 195 -15.08 19.19 2.25
C TYR A 195 -14.10 20.22 2.80
N SER A 196 -14.62 21.12 3.63
CA SER A 196 -13.79 22.07 4.38
C SER A 196 -12.95 21.36 5.44
N LYS A 197 -11.88 22.01 5.89
CA LYS A 197 -11.03 21.50 6.99
C LYS A 197 -11.82 21.21 8.27
N GLU A 198 -12.82 22.04 8.57
CA GLU A 198 -13.69 21.83 9.73
C GLU A 198 -14.56 20.59 9.57
N GLN A 199 -15.15 20.38 8.38
CA GLN A 199 -15.91 19.18 8.08
C GLN A 199 -15.04 17.92 8.17
N ILE A 200 -13.81 17.97 7.65
CA ILE A 200 -12.86 16.85 7.72
C ILE A 200 -12.50 16.53 9.17
N LEU A 201 -12.19 17.57 9.98
CA LEU A 201 -11.87 17.39 11.40
C LEU A 201 -13.05 16.81 12.18
N MET A 202 -14.26 17.30 11.91
CA MET A 202 -15.50 16.77 12.47
C MET A 202 -15.69 15.30 12.10
N MET A 203 -15.58 14.96 10.82
CA MET A 203 -15.71 13.58 10.35
C MET A 203 -14.66 12.66 10.98
N TYR A 204 -13.41 13.13 11.12
CA TYR A 204 -12.36 12.37 11.77
C TYR A 204 -12.71 12.08 13.24
N LEU A 205 -13.03 13.12 14.01
CA LEU A 205 -13.34 12.98 15.44
C LEU A 205 -14.58 12.14 15.70
N ASN A 206 -15.56 12.18 14.81
CA ASN A 206 -16.75 11.34 14.92
C ASN A 206 -16.51 9.91 14.44
N SER A 207 -15.47 9.63 13.64
CA SER A 207 -15.28 8.31 13.03
C SER A 207 -14.15 7.48 13.58
N VAL A 208 -13.17 8.09 14.23
CA VAL A 208 -11.97 7.40 14.71
C VAL A 208 -12.27 6.48 15.90
N TYR A 209 -11.55 5.36 15.96
CA TYR A 209 -11.63 4.41 17.08
C TYR A 209 -10.67 4.81 18.19
N PHE A 210 -11.19 4.99 19.40
CA PHE A 210 -10.44 5.40 20.59
C PHE A 210 -10.11 4.24 21.54
N GLY A 211 -10.42 2.98 21.21
CA GLY A 211 -10.26 1.85 22.15
C GLY A 211 -11.52 1.63 22.99
N GLU A 212 -11.58 0.56 23.79
CA GLU A 212 -12.73 0.23 24.66
C GLU A 212 -14.12 0.27 23.96
N ASN A 213 -14.20 -0.15 22.69
CA ASN A 213 -15.40 -0.03 21.85
C ASN A 213 -15.91 1.42 21.65
N ALA A 214 -15.12 2.43 22.03
CA ALA A 214 -15.45 3.84 21.85
C ALA A 214 -15.11 4.30 20.41
N PHE A 215 -16.15 4.42 19.60
CA PHE A 215 -16.07 4.82 18.20
C PHE A 215 -16.61 6.25 18.02
N GLY A 216 -15.70 7.21 17.84
CA GLY A 216 -16.00 8.63 17.81
C GLY A 216 -15.87 9.30 19.18
N ILE A 217 -15.71 10.62 19.16
CA ILE A 217 -15.36 11.42 20.35
C ILE A 217 -16.44 11.44 21.42
N GLU A 218 -17.71 11.35 21.04
CA GLU A 218 -18.85 11.29 21.97
C GLU A 218 -18.72 10.08 22.89
N GLU A 219 -18.56 8.91 22.30
CA GLU A 219 -18.43 7.66 23.04
C GLU A 219 -17.11 7.61 23.80
N ALA A 220 -16.03 8.16 23.25
CA ALA A 220 -14.76 8.24 23.96
C ALA A 220 -14.86 9.11 25.23
N ALA A 221 -15.47 10.30 25.14
CA ALA A 221 -15.64 11.18 26.29
C ALA A 221 -16.49 10.53 27.40
N LYS A 222 -17.52 9.76 27.01
CA LYS A 222 -18.36 9.00 27.95
C LYS A 222 -17.62 7.83 28.57
N VAL A 223 -17.00 6.98 27.76
CA VAL A 223 -16.34 5.75 28.23
C VAL A 223 -15.17 6.06 29.15
N TYR A 224 -14.32 7.03 28.78
CA TYR A 224 -13.11 7.33 29.55
C TYR A 224 -13.33 8.27 30.73
N PHE A 225 -14.29 9.21 30.65
CA PHE A 225 -14.42 10.28 31.65
C PHE A 225 -15.86 10.55 32.11
N ASN A 226 -16.86 9.85 31.55
CA ASN A 226 -18.29 10.10 31.78
C ASN A 226 -18.66 11.58 31.54
N LYS A 227 -18.16 12.16 30.44
CA LYS A 227 -18.33 13.58 30.08
C LYS A 227 -18.85 13.76 28.66
N SER A 228 -19.36 14.97 28.38
CA SER A 228 -19.58 15.43 27.01
C SER A 228 -18.24 15.83 26.36
N PRO A 229 -18.06 15.66 25.03
CA PRO A 229 -16.88 16.14 24.32
C PRO A 229 -16.56 17.62 24.50
N LYS A 230 -17.58 18.44 24.78
CA LYS A 230 -17.44 19.87 25.03
C LYS A 230 -16.69 20.18 26.33
N ASP A 231 -16.81 19.29 27.31
CA ASP A 231 -16.30 19.47 28.67
C ASP A 231 -14.94 18.81 28.91
N LEU A 232 -14.34 18.23 27.85
CA LEU A 232 -13.01 17.62 27.92
C LEU A 232 -11.95 18.68 28.22
N THR A 233 -11.22 18.46 29.32
CA THR A 233 -10.06 19.27 29.70
C THR A 233 -8.88 19.02 28.77
N LEU A 234 -7.83 19.83 28.87
CA LEU A 234 -6.59 19.63 28.10
C LEU A 234 -5.95 18.27 28.39
N ALA A 235 -5.87 17.86 29.65
CA ALA A 235 -5.25 16.58 30.03
C ALA A 235 -6.02 15.39 29.45
N GLU A 236 -7.35 15.39 29.58
CA GLU A 236 -8.24 14.35 29.04
C GLU A 236 -8.18 14.32 27.51
N SER A 237 -8.15 15.49 26.87
CA SER A 237 -7.97 15.62 25.42
C SER A 237 -6.63 15.03 24.95
N SER A 238 -5.53 15.40 25.60
CA SER A 238 -4.20 14.90 25.27
C SER A 238 -4.10 13.39 25.47
N MET A 239 -4.75 12.86 26.50
CA MET A 239 -4.83 11.43 26.73
C MET A 239 -5.57 10.71 25.59
N LEU A 240 -6.78 11.15 25.23
CA LEU A 240 -7.53 10.54 24.12
C LEU A 240 -6.76 10.56 22.81
N VAL A 241 -6.09 11.67 22.51
CA VAL A 241 -5.22 11.78 21.32
C VAL A 241 -4.05 10.80 21.40
N GLY A 242 -3.44 10.65 22.58
CA GLY A 242 -2.33 9.71 22.80
C GLY A 242 -2.70 8.24 22.61
N VAL A 243 -3.98 7.89 22.73
CA VAL A 243 -4.49 6.52 22.51
C VAL A 243 -4.60 6.18 21.01
N LEU A 244 -4.88 7.17 20.16
CA LEU A 244 -5.17 6.98 18.72
C LEU A 244 -4.15 6.16 17.92
N PRO A 245 -2.82 6.28 18.14
CA PRO A 245 -1.85 5.52 17.34
C PRO A 245 -1.95 4.00 17.52
N ALA A 246 -2.38 3.55 18.71
CA ALA A 246 -2.56 2.13 19.00
C ALA A 246 -3.66 1.92 20.06
N PRO A 247 -4.95 2.08 19.69
CA PRO A 247 -6.01 2.20 20.68
C PRO A 247 -6.14 0.99 21.61
N SER A 248 -5.97 -0.22 21.08
CA SER A 248 -6.00 -1.45 21.87
C SER A 248 -4.78 -1.67 22.78
N ARG A 249 -3.68 -0.91 22.59
CA ARG A 249 -2.43 -1.06 23.36
C ARG A 249 -2.23 0.09 24.33
N TYR A 250 -2.67 1.29 23.97
CA TYR A 250 -2.47 2.51 24.74
C TYR A 250 -3.71 2.89 25.56
N SER A 251 -4.78 2.08 25.49
CA SER A 251 -5.90 2.19 26.41
C SER A 251 -5.37 2.12 27.86
N PRO A 252 -5.68 3.13 28.71
CA PRO A 252 -5.22 3.26 30.10
C PRO A 252 -5.69 2.14 31.04
#